data_AF-A0A819II48-F1
#
_entry.id   AF-A0A819II48-F1
#
_cell.length_a   1.000
_cell.length_b   1.000
_cell.length_c   1.000
_cell.angle_alpha   90.00
_cell.angle_beta   90.00
_cell.angle_gamma   90.00
#
_symmetry.space_group_name_H-M   'P 1'
#
loop_
_entity.id
_entity.type
_entity.pdbx_description
1 polymer ?
#
loop_
_entity_poly.entity_id
_entity_poly.type
_entity_poly.pdbx_seq_one_letter_code
_entity_poly.pdbx_strand_id
1 'polypeptide(L)'
;MEERSRSFSYLIALGSVGQTFAAVICPHMAWRIVFLIFGVMGFFWTFFWIITYREGNNPSIGSGNEETFFPSTPKVGNKNYRWIEFISHWPLWAIYIAHFSMNWSSYIVMVWLPSYLTKTFDADPTNLSFTAFPYVMNCLLGVAAGHFADFLIQNRWTLLSVRRLMTAVGLLGPGLFMLLFISVDSLFLAFVFISISMGLSACNSAGHLSNHADIAPNHAGITFAISNTLATIPGILAGPVTAELVVASHNRWFPVFILASAMAKSKRSKHMRAMRKILREKLSKKDEVKRLASMKNDNLIPSTVPIKESTIDEEMQTGNSSEYNNRTLRNKDGQYPSWLSGRQRKHLQVKQAILLFFFYNHLQLITIFRQIFRRITLSASAAASSNASKEVIVDKVKQLINNHKVIIFSKTSCPYCMATKDIFAEYKLKDYKVVELDQIDNGYEYQDVLGKITNATTVPRVFIAGKCIGGSDDTERLHENGDLEKRLKEVDAIGN
;
A
#
# COMPACT_ATOMS: atom_id res chain seq x y z
N MET A 1 -17.32 23.91 -10.71
CA MET A 1 -16.55 22.67 -11.00
C MET A 1 -15.21 22.95 -11.70
N GLU A 2 -15.07 24.09 -12.39
CA GLU A 2 -13.95 24.37 -13.30
C GLU A 2 -12.57 24.53 -12.63
N GLU A 3 -12.48 24.85 -11.33
CA GLU A 3 -11.19 25.07 -10.66
C GLU A 3 -10.66 23.91 -9.81
N ARG A 4 -11.37 22.77 -9.77
CA ARG A 4 -11.01 21.65 -8.89
C ARG A 4 -9.60 21.11 -9.13
N SER A 5 -9.16 21.05 -10.38
CA SER A 5 -7.80 20.61 -10.72
C SER A 5 -6.74 21.58 -10.20
N ARG A 6 -7.00 22.89 -10.25
CA ARG A 6 -6.09 23.92 -9.71
C ARG A 6 -5.99 23.85 -8.19
N SER A 7 -7.13 23.79 -7.50
CA SER A 7 -7.14 23.66 -6.02
C SER A 7 -6.40 22.41 -5.55
N PHE A 8 -6.58 21.27 -6.23
CA PHE A 8 -5.88 20.03 -5.90
C PHE A 8 -4.38 20.11 -6.19
N SER A 9 -3.97 20.75 -7.29
CA SER A 9 -2.57 21.02 -7.59
C SER A 9 -1.90 21.89 -6.53
N TYR A 10 -2.57 22.96 -6.05
CA TYR A 10 -2.04 23.80 -4.97
C TYR A 10 -1.92 23.05 -3.64
N LEU A 11 -2.93 22.23 -3.29
CA LEU A 11 -2.89 21.41 -2.09
C LEU A 11 -1.67 20.47 -2.08
N ILE A 12 -1.43 19.77 -3.20
CA ILE A 12 -0.27 18.87 -3.32
C ILE A 12 1.05 19.66 -3.31
N ALA A 13 1.11 20.80 -4.00
CA ALA A 13 2.29 21.65 -4.08
C ALA A 13 2.73 22.14 -2.69
N LEU A 14 1.77 22.59 -1.85
CA LEU A 14 2.05 23.00 -0.46
C LEU A 14 2.59 21.85 0.40
N GLY A 15 2.13 20.62 0.17
CA GLY A 15 2.69 19.44 0.83
C GLY A 15 4.18 19.23 0.52
N SER A 16 4.60 19.50 -0.73
CA SER A 16 6.02 19.43 -1.13
C SER A 16 6.88 20.50 -0.48
N VAL A 17 6.34 21.67 -0.12
CA VAL A 17 7.09 22.72 0.61
C VAL A 17 7.57 22.21 1.97
N GLY A 18 6.71 21.50 2.71
CA GLY A 18 7.09 20.89 3.99
C GLY A 18 8.21 19.86 3.83
N GLN A 19 8.18 19.06 2.75
CA GLN A 19 9.23 18.09 2.43
C GLN A 19 10.55 18.78 2.08
N THR A 20 10.52 19.87 1.32
CA THR A 20 11.69 20.71 1.02
C THR A 20 12.31 21.24 2.31
N PHE A 21 11.51 21.81 3.21
CA PHE A 21 11.99 22.35 4.49
C PHE A 21 12.66 21.26 5.34
N ALA A 22 12.03 20.09 5.45
CA ALA A 22 12.59 18.94 6.15
C ALA A 22 13.90 18.47 5.51
N ALA A 23 13.98 18.38 4.19
CA ALA A 23 15.19 17.93 3.48
C ALA A 23 16.39 18.86 3.69
N VAL A 24 16.17 20.18 3.82
CA VAL A 24 17.23 21.15 4.08
C VAL A 24 17.69 21.12 5.54
N ILE A 25 16.77 20.98 6.50
CA ILE A 25 17.07 21.20 7.92
C ILE A 25 17.53 19.93 8.64
N CYS A 26 16.90 18.79 8.32
CA CYS A 26 17.17 17.53 9.03
C CYS A 26 18.65 17.09 9.01
N PRO A 27 19.44 17.30 7.93
CA PRO A 27 20.85 16.91 7.93
C PRO A 27 21.74 17.69 8.93
N HIS A 28 21.34 18.90 9.33
CA HIS A 28 22.15 19.80 10.17
C HIS A 28 21.73 19.80 11.65
N MET A 29 20.71 19.01 12.01
CA MET A 29 20.15 18.99 13.36
C MET A 29 20.26 17.61 13.97
N ALA A 30 20.41 17.56 15.30
CA ALA A 30 20.27 16.32 16.04
C ALA A 30 18.84 15.77 15.85
N TRP A 31 18.73 14.46 15.60
CA TRP A 31 17.45 13.81 15.30
C TRP A 31 16.34 14.12 16.32
N ARG A 32 16.68 14.23 17.61
CA ARG A 32 15.73 14.56 18.70
C ARG A 32 15.09 15.94 18.52
N ILE A 33 15.88 16.92 18.10
CA ILE A 33 15.43 18.32 17.95
C ILE A 33 14.44 18.44 16.79
N VAL A 34 14.69 17.71 15.70
CA VAL A 34 13.79 17.65 14.54
C VAL A 34 12.38 17.25 14.97
N PHE A 35 12.24 16.18 15.76
CA PHE A 35 10.93 15.73 16.25
C PHE A 35 10.24 16.76 17.15
N LEU A 36 11.00 17.46 18.01
CA LEU A 36 10.45 18.50 18.88
C LEU A 36 9.94 19.71 18.07
N ILE A 37 10.72 20.18 17.10
CA ILE A 37 10.34 21.34 16.26
C ILE A 37 9.07 21.03 15.46
N PHE A 38 9.05 19.91 14.72
CA PHE A 38 7.88 19.55 13.91
C PHE A 38 6.65 19.23 14.78
N GLY A 39 6.83 18.64 15.96
CA GLY A 39 5.74 18.41 16.92
C GLY A 39 5.12 19.70 17.43
N VAL A 40 5.94 20.65 17.88
CA VAL A 40 5.49 21.97 18.36
C VAL A 40 4.81 22.77 17.25
N MET A 41 5.36 22.75 16.04
CA MET A 41 4.74 23.39 14.86
C MET A 41 3.36 22.80 14.57
N GLY A 42 3.16 21.49 14.75
CA GLY A 42 1.87 20.84 14.63
C GLY A 42 0.83 21.32 15.65
N PHE A 43 1.24 21.57 16.91
CA PHE A 43 0.36 22.17 17.92
C PHE A 43 -0.04 23.59 17.56
N PHE A 44 0.91 24.42 17.11
CA PHE A 44 0.60 25.78 16.63
C PHE A 44 -0.34 25.77 15.42
N TRP A 45 -0.12 24.87 14.46
CA TRP A 45 -1.02 24.71 13.32
C TRP A 45 -2.42 24.28 13.75
N THR A 46 -2.53 23.35 14.69
CA THR A 46 -3.83 22.89 15.22
C THR A 46 -4.56 24.03 15.92
N PHE A 47 -3.87 24.82 16.74
CA PHE A 47 -4.44 25.99 17.40
C PHE A 47 -4.93 27.04 16.40
N PHE A 48 -4.10 27.36 15.40
CA PHE A 48 -4.47 28.26 14.31
C PHE A 48 -5.70 27.75 13.53
N TRP A 49 -5.73 26.45 13.22
CA TRP A 49 -6.83 25.80 12.53
C TRP A 49 -8.13 25.88 13.33
N ILE A 50 -8.10 25.65 14.64
CA ILE A 50 -9.30 25.74 15.52
C ILE A 50 -9.89 27.16 15.53
N ILE A 51 -9.07 28.20 15.47
CA ILE A 51 -9.53 29.60 15.49
C ILE A 51 -10.10 30.03 14.14
N THR A 52 -9.48 29.57 13.04
CA THR A 52 -9.77 30.06 11.68
C THR A 52 -10.78 29.20 10.93
N TYR A 53 -10.82 27.90 11.18
CA TYR A 53 -11.74 26.99 10.51
C TYR A 53 -13.16 27.19 11.02
N ARG A 54 -14.07 27.57 10.12
CA ARG A 54 -15.50 27.65 10.36
C ARG A 54 -16.20 26.75 9.36
N GLU A 55 -17.00 25.81 9.86
CA GLU A 55 -17.84 24.97 9.00
C GLU A 55 -18.97 25.85 8.43
N GLY A 56 -19.25 25.72 7.13
CA GLY A 56 -20.10 26.63 6.33
C GLY A 56 -21.60 26.65 6.67
N ASN A 57 -21.97 26.51 7.95
CA ASN A 57 -23.34 26.48 8.44
C ASN A 57 -23.66 27.57 9.49
N ASN A 58 -22.75 28.52 9.75
CA ASN A 58 -23.06 29.62 10.67
C ASN A 58 -23.56 30.87 9.93
N PRO A 59 -24.78 31.37 10.23
CA PRO A 59 -25.47 32.47 9.52
C PRO A 59 -24.91 33.87 9.83
N SER A 60 -23.64 33.98 10.21
CA SER A 60 -23.01 35.24 10.64
C SER A 60 -22.19 35.93 9.54
N ILE A 61 -22.07 35.34 8.35
CA ILE A 61 -21.65 36.06 7.14
C ILE A 61 -22.93 36.47 6.43
N GLY A 62 -23.09 37.77 6.22
CA GLY A 62 -24.34 38.41 5.80
C GLY A 62 -25.08 37.64 4.72
N SER A 63 -26.38 37.49 4.95
CA SER A 63 -27.42 36.98 4.05
C SER A 63 -27.49 37.78 2.74
N GLY A 64 -26.46 37.61 1.89
CA GLY A 64 -26.29 38.41 0.69
C GLY A 64 -25.86 37.61 -0.54
N ASN A 65 -24.90 36.67 -0.44
CA ASN A 65 -24.29 36.08 -1.65
C ASN A 65 -23.75 34.64 -1.50
N GLU A 66 -24.00 33.93 -0.39
CA GLU A 66 -23.37 32.61 -0.16
C GLU A 66 -24.04 31.45 -0.91
N GLU A 67 -25.34 31.53 -1.22
CA GLU A 67 -26.01 30.50 -2.04
C GLU A 67 -25.46 30.41 -3.47
N THR A 68 -24.75 31.44 -3.93
CA THR A 68 -24.19 31.49 -5.29
C THR A 68 -22.81 30.85 -5.41
N PHE A 69 -22.05 30.71 -4.31
CA PHE A 69 -20.64 30.26 -4.36
C PHE A 69 -20.44 28.76 -4.12
N PHE A 70 -21.32 28.13 -3.34
CA PHE A 70 -21.25 26.70 -3.08
C PHE A 70 -22.55 26.03 -3.55
N PRO A 71 -22.64 25.62 -4.83
CA PRO A 71 -23.77 24.80 -5.25
C PRO A 71 -23.82 23.56 -4.36
N SER A 72 -24.97 23.38 -3.70
CA SER A 72 -25.29 22.25 -2.83
C SER A 72 -24.74 20.98 -3.46
N THR A 73 -23.64 20.45 -2.91
CA THR A 73 -23.14 19.17 -3.40
C THR A 73 -24.25 18.16 -3.17
N PRO A 74 -24.73 17.45 -4.20
CA PRO A 74 -25.78 16.47 -3.99
C PRO A 74 -25.21 15.43 -3.02
N LYS A 75 -25.70 15.45 -1.76
CA LYS A 75 -25.45 14.37 -0.80
C LYS A 75 -26.18 13.17 -1.38
N VAL A 76 -25.44 12.32 -2.08
CA VAL A 76 -25.98 11.10 -2.68
C VAL A 76 -26.39 10.18 -1.52
N GLY A 77 -27.67 10.22 -1.18
CA GLY A 77 -28.27 9.58 -0.01
C GLY A 77 -28.43 8.06 -0.11
N ASN A 78 -27.71 7.37 -0.98
CA ASN A 78 -27.86 5.94 -1.13
C ASN A 78 -26.80 5.19 -0.31
N LYS A 79 -27.18 4.70 0.88
CA LYS A 79 -26.32 3.95 1.81
C LYS A 79 -26.02 2.51 1.36
N ASN A 80 -26.69 2.02 0.31
CA ASN A 80 -26.49 0.65 -0.19
C ASN A 80 -25.35 0.61 -1.22
N TYR A 81 -24.12 0.54 -0.72
CA TYR A 81 -22.93 0.43 -1.56
C TYR A 81 -22.75 -1.00 -2.09
N ARG A 82 -22.78 -1.16 -3.42
CA ARG A 82 -22.37 -2.41 -4.07
C ARG A 82 -20.85 -2.41 -4.23
N TRP A 83 -20.13 -2.74 -3.15
CA TRP A 83 -18.66 -2.73 -3.10
C TRP A 83 -17.97 -3.48 -4.25
N ILE A 84 -18.59 -4.56 -4.71
CA ILE A 84 -18.12 -5.36 -5.86
C ILE A 84 -18.00 -4.50 -7.13
N GLU A 85 -18.88 -3.53 -7.36
CA GLU A 85 -18.83 -2.69 -8.56
C GLU A 85 -17.58 -1.80 -8.57
N PHE A 86 -17.15 -1.27 -7.42
CA PHE A 86 -15.92 -0.46 -7.31
C PHE A 86 -14.64 -1.28 -7.51
N ILE A 87 -14.69 -2.57 -7.18
CA ILE A 87 -13.57 -3.51 -7.30
C ILE A 87 -13.61 -4.25 -8.64
N SER A 88 -14.74 -4.29 -9.36
CA SER A 88 -14.86 -4.95 -10.67
C SER A 88 -14.75 -3.99 -11.86
N HIS A 89 -14.93 -2.68 -11.67
CA HIS A 89 -14.84 -1.72 -12.78
C HIS A 89 -13.41 -1.51 -13.30
N TRP A 90 -13.19 -1.86 -14.57
CA TRP A 90 -11.88 -1.77 -15.22
C TRP A 90 -11.28 -0.35 -15.32
N PRO A 91 -12.07 0.72 -15.57
CA PRO A 91 -11.53 2.08 -15.54
C PRO A 91 -10.92 2.46 -14.19
N LEU A 92 -11.50 1.96 -13.08
CA LEU A 92 -10.98 2.17 -11.73
C LEU A 92 -9.69 1.39 -11.50
N TRP A 93 -9.60 0.14 -11.94
CA TRP A 93 -8.32 -0.62 -11.89
C TRP A 93 -7.18 0.07 -12.63
N ALA A 94 -7.45 0.72 -13.76
CA ALA A 94 -6.43 1.48 -14.47
C ALA A 94 -5.90 2.66 -13.64
N ILE A 95 -6.76 3.29 -12.82
CA ILE A 95 -6.36 4.33 -11.88
C ILE A 95 -5.60 3.72 -10.70
N TYR A 96 -6.10 2.64 -10.11
CA TYR A 96 -5.46 1.98 -8.95
C TYR A 96 -4.04 1.51 -9.27
N ILE A 97 -3.84 0.91 -10.45
CA ILE A 97 -2.50 0.49 -10.90
C ILE A 97 -1.59 1.70 -11.14
N ALA A 98 -2.12 2.80 -11.68
CA ALA A 98 -1.35 4.03 -11.87
C ALA A 98 -0.92 4.63 -10.51
N HIS A 99 -1.84 4.71 -9.55
CA HIS A 99 -1.56 5.22 -8.21
C HIS A 99 -0.53 4.35 -7.48
N PHE A 100 -0.70 3.02 -7.53
CA PHE A 100 0.27 2.06 -6.99
C PHE A 100 1.68 2.29 -7.57
N SER A 101 1.77 2.43 -8.90
CA SER A 101 3.03 2.61 -9.61
C SER A 101 3.71 3.93 -9.27
N MET A 102 2.94 5.03 -9.19
CA MET A 102 3.43 6.34 -8.78
C MET A 102 3.98 6.33 -7.34
N ASN A 103 3.29 5.69 -6.41
CA ASN A 103 3.76 5.61 -5.03
C ASN A 103 4.98 4.69 -4.88
N TRP A 104 5.09 3.64 -5.71
CA TRP A 104 6.28 2.79 -5.73
C TRP A 104 7.55 3.58 -6.05
N SER A 105 7.52 4.40 -7.11
CA SER A 105 8.67 5.24 -7.46
C SER A 105 8.91 6.31 -6.41
N SER A 106 7.86 7.00 -5.96
CA SER A 106 7.98 8.13 -5.03
C SER A 106 8.52 7.70 -3.66
N TYR A 107 8.09 6.55 -3.12
CA TYR A 107 8.60 6.05 -1.85
C TYR A 107 10.04 5.54 -1.93
N ILE A 108 10.46 4.96 -3.06
CA ILE A 108 11.88 4.58 -3.24
C ILE A 108 12.77 5.82 -3.15
N VAL A 109 12.39 6.91 -3.83
CA VAL A 109 13.14 8.16 -3.77
C VAL A 109 13.12 8.73 -2.36
N MET A 110 11.94 8.78 -1.72
CA MET A 110 11.81 9.33 -0.36
C MET A 110 12.65 8.57 0.68
N VAL A 111 12.64 7.23 0.66
CA VAL A 111 13.30 6.41 1.68
C VAL A 111 14.79 6.23 1.41
N TRP A 112 15.16 5.97 0.15
CA TRP A 112 16.49 5.48 -0.18
C TRP A 112 17.40 6.50 -0.83
N LEU A 113 16.89 7.62 -1.35
CA LEU A 113 17.72 8.64 -2.01
C LEU A 113 18.84 9.16 -1.09
N PRO A 114 18.60 9.56 0.17
CA PRO A 114 19.67 10.06 1.04
C PRO A 114 20.73 8.98 1.31
N SER A 115 20.29 7.74 1.56
CA SER A 115 21.19 6.60 1.79
C SER A 115 22.03 6.26 0.57
N TYR A 116 21.45 6.33 -0.63
CA TYR A 116 22.15 6.10 -1.89
C TYR A 116 23.22 7.17 -2.14
N LEU A 117 22.88 8.45 -1.97
CA LEU A 117 23.82 9.56 -2.14
C LEU A 117 25.00 9.46 -1.15
N THR A 118 24.72 9.10 0.10
CA THR A 118 25.77 8.89 1.11
C THR A 118 26.66 7.71 0.77
N LYS A 119 26.10 6.57 0.31
CA LYS A 119 26.87 5.34 0.07
C LYS A 119 27.58 5.27 -1.28
N THR A 120 27.10 5.99 -2.30
CA THR A 120 27.63 5.90 -3.67
C THR A 120 28.45 7.14 -4.05
N PHE A 121 28.13 8.30 -3.50
CA PHE A 121 28.80 9.56 -3.80
C PHE A 121 29.49 10.18 -2.59
N ASP A 122 29.54 9.47 -1.45
CA ASP A 122 30.08 9.96 -0.17
C ASP A 122 29.58 11.37 0.19
N ALA A 123 28.27 11.59 -0.02
CA ALA A 123 27.68 12.92 0.10
C ALA A 123 27.64 13.44 1.55
N ASP A 124 28.29 14.58 1.78
CA ASP A 124 28.24 15.34 3.03
C ASP A 124 26.83 15.86 3.39
N PRO A 125 26.56 16.26 4.65
CA PRO A 125 25.28 16.84 5.09
C PRO A 125 24.81 18.04 4.25
N THR A 126 25.74 18.88 3.78
CA THR A 126 25.44 20.01 2.88
C THR A 126 24.94 19.52 1.52
N ASN A 127 25.56 18.46 0.97
CA ASN A 127 25.13 17.85 -0.29
C ASN A 127 23.79 17.12 -0.13
N LEU A 128 23.55 16.49 1.04
CA LEU A 128 22.26 15.88 1.35
C LEU A 128 21.12 16.90 1.43
N SER A 129 21.40 18.16 1.76
CA SER A 129 20.40 19.23 1.74
C SER A 129 19.85 19.48 0.32
N PHE A 130 20.61 19.14 -0.73
CA PHE A 130 20.14 19.21 -2.12
C PHE A 130 19.11 18.13 -2.49
N THR A 131 18.84 17.16 -1.60
CA THR A 131 17.65 16.31 -1.73
C THR A 131 16.34 17.07 -1.61
N ALA A 132 16.39 18.38 -1.30
CA ALA A 132 15.27 19.31 -1.40
C ALA A 132 14.86 19.63 -2.86
N PHE A 133 15.79 19.62 -3.82
CA PHE A 133 15.52 20.01 -5.21
C PHE A 133 14.43 19.18 -5.90
N PRO A 134 14.36 17.84 -5.74
CA PRO A 134 13.30 17.04 -6.32
C PRO A 134 11.90 17.43 -5.84
N TYR A 135 11.77 17.80 -4.57
CA TYR A 135 10.50 18.26 -4.00
C TYR A 135 10.12 19.66 -4.50
N VAL A 136 11.10 20.56 -4.65
CA VAL A 136 10.88 21.88 -5.27
C VAL A 136 10.42 21.72 -6.73
N MET A 137 11.07 20.84 -7.49
CA MET A 137 10.67 20.56 -8.88
C MET A 137 9.29 19.92 -8.96
N ASN A 138 8.95 19.00 -8.05
CA ASN A 138 7.61 18.42 -7.94
C ASN A 138 6.54 19.51 -7.69
N CYS A 139 6.83 20.49 -6.83
CA CYS A 139 5.95 21.61 -6.56
C CYS A 139 5.73 22.49 -7.81
N LEU A 140 6.82 22.97 -8.43
CA LEU A 140 6.75 23.87 -9.59
C LEU A 140 6.07 23.21 -10.79
N LEU A 141 6.48 21.97 -11.12
CA LEU A 141 5.90 21.23 -12.24
C LEU A 141 4.50 20.72 -11.94
N GLY A 142 4.13 20.50 -10.67
CA GLY A 142 2.76 20.15 -10.29
C GLY A 142 1.76 21.27 -10.57
N VAL A 143 2.11 22.52 -10.23
CA VAL A 143 1.30 23.70 -10.58
C VAL A 143 1.26 23.87 -12.10
N ALA A 144 2.41 23.83 -12.77
CA ALA A 144 2.49 23.96 -14.22
C ALA A 144 1.67 22.88 -14.95
N ALA A 145 1.72 21.63 -14.50
CA ALA A 145 0.96 20.52 -15.08
C ALA A 145 -0.55 20.70 -14.96
N GLY A 146 -1.03 21.29 -13.86
CA GLY A 146 -2.44 21.65 -13.68
C GLY A 146 -2.90 22.69 -14.71
N HIS A 147 -2.18 23.81 -14.80
CA HIS A 147 -2.48 24.85 -15.80
C HIS A 147 -2.36 24.35 -17.23
N PHE A 148 -1.35 23.52 -17.52
CA PHE A 148 -1.16 22.93 -18.83
C PHE A 148 -2.29 21.96 -19.20
N ALA A 149 -2.81 21.19 -18.24
CA ALA A 149 -3.97 20.33 -18.46
C ALA A 149 -5.22 21.16 -18.80
N ASP A 150 -5.48 22.23 -18.06
CA ASP A 150 -6.60 23.14 -18.34
C ASP A 150 -6.47 23.80 -19.73
N PHE A 151 -5.26 24.28 -20.07
CA PHE A 151 -4.97 24.86 -21.38
C PHE A 151 -5.26 23.90 -22.54
N LEU A 152 -4.88 22.61 -22.41
CA LEU A 152 -5.19 21.61 -23.42
C LEU A 152 -6.70 21.39 -23.57
N ILE A 153 -7.44 21.36 -22.46
CA ILE A 153 -8.90 21.21 -22.47
C ILE A 153 -9.56 22.41 -23.17
N GLN A 154 -9.10 23.64 -22.88
CA GLN A 154 -9.57 24.85 -23.55
C GLN A 154 -9.28 24.84 -25.06
N ASN A 155 -8.13 24.28 -25.47
CA ASN A 155 -7.74 24.10 -26.88
C ASN A 155 -8.38 22.88 -27.56
N ARG A 156 -9.64 22.55 -27.20
CA ARG A 156 -10.46 21.52 -27.85
C ARG A 156 -9.97 20.07 -27.66
N TRP A 157 -9.01 19.80 -26.77
CA TRP A 157 -8.66 18.41 -26.44
C TRP A 157 -9.75 17.76 -25.60
N THR A 158 -10.06 16.50 -25.87
CA THR A 158 -10.99 15.75 -25.01
C THR A 158 -10.38 15.53 -23.63
N LEU A 159 -11.18 15.65 -22.58
CA LEU A 159 -10.79 15.40 -21.18
C LEU A 159 -10.04 14.06 -21.05
N LEU A 160 -10.58 13.00 -21.67
CA LEU A 160 -10.00 11.67 -21.65
C LEU A 160 -8.60 11.60 -22.29
N SER A 161 -8.34 12.37 -23.35
CA SER A 161 -7.01 12.46 -23.97
C SER A 161 -6.03 13.17 -23.05
N VAL A 162 -6.44 14.25 -22.39
CA VAL A 162 -5.60 15.01 -21.44
C VAL A 162 -5.25 14.15 -20.23
N ARG A 163 -6.23 13.51 -19.58
CA ARG A 163 -5.98 12.60 -18.45
C ARG A 163 -5.03 11.46 -18.82
N ARG A 164 -5.16 10.90 -20.03
CA ARG A 164 -4.25 9.86 -20.54
C ARG A 164 -2.84 10.36 -20.76
N LEU A 165 -2.68 11.55 -21.35
CA LEU A 165 -1.38 12.16 -21.59
C LEU A 165 -0.68 12.44 -20.26
N MET A 166 -1.35 13.14 -19.34
CA MET A 166 -0.77 13.50 -18.04
C MET A 166 -0.39 12.27 -17.21
N THR A 167 -1.24 11.23 -17.20
CA THR A 167 -0.89 9.95 -16.54
C THR A 167 0.27 9.24 -17.23
N ALA A 168 0.37 9.30 -18.57
CA ALA A 168 1.47 8.67 -19.29
C ALA A 168 2.80 9.37 -19.01
N VAL A 169 2.81 10.71 -19.01
CA VAL A 169 3.98 11.52 -18.64
C VAL A 169 4.36 11.27 -17.19
N GLY A 170 3.38 11.29 -16.28
CA GLY A 170 3.60 11.07 -14.85
C GLY A 170 4.05 9.66 -14.46
N LEU A 171 3.87 8.66 -15.31
CA LEU A 171 4.40 7.32 -15.05
C LEU A 171 5.68 7.04 -15.84
N LEU A 172 5.66 7.26 -17.16
CA LEU A 172 6.80 6.91 -18.01
C LEU A 172 7.99 7.87 -17.82
N GLY A 173 7.71 9.15 -17.55
CA GLY A 173 8.72 10.16 -17.30
C GLY A 173 9.61 9.80 -16.11
N PRO A 174 9.05 9.62 -14.90
CA PRO A 174 9.84 9.26 -13.73
C PRO A 174 10.64 7.96 -13.91
N GLY A 175 10.05 6.95 -14.55
CA GLY A 175 10.73 5.70 -14.85
C GLY A 175 11.93 5.86 -15.80
N LEU A 176 11.82 6.70 -16.83
CA LEU A 176 12.96 6.97 -17.72
C LEU A 176 14.09 7.69 -16.99
N PHE A 177 13.77 8.75 -16.24
CA PHE A 177 14.78 9.52 -15.53
C PHE A 177 15.40 8.77 -14.35
N MET A 178 14.69 7.82 -13.73
CA MET A 178 15.31 6.89 -12.76
C MET A 178 16.32 5.93 -13.41
N LEU A 179 16.11 5.51 -14.67
CA LEU A 179 17.11 4.73 -15.40
C LEU A 179 18.33 5.58 -15.79
N LEU A 180 18.12 6.85 -16.13
CA LEU A 180 19.23 7.77 -16.42
C LEU A 180 20.02 8.11 -15.14
N PHE A 181 19.32 8.31 -14.03
CA PHE A 181 19.90 8.56 -12.71
C PHE A 181 20.95 7.51 -12.32
N ILE A 182 20.69 6.22 -12.60
CA ILE A 182 21.62 5.16 -12.22
C ILE A 182 22.81 5.01 -13.17
N SER A 183 22.74 5.58 -14.38
CA SER A 183 23.86 5.55 -15.33
C SER A 183 24.85 6.69 -15.13
N VAL A 184 24.69 7.50 -14.08
CA VAL A 184 25.44 8.73 -13.86
C VAL A 184 26.40 8.58 -12.69
N ASP A 185 27.64 8.98 -12.92
CA ASP A 185 28.71 8.99 -11.91
C ASP A 185 28.97 10.40 -11.34
N SER A 186 28.18 11.41 -11.73
CA SER A 186 28.27 12.79 -11.23
C SER A 186 27.13 13.14 -10.29
N LEU A 187 27.47 13.59 -9.07
CA LEU A 187 26.50 14.00 -8.04
C LEU A 187 25.53 15.09 -8.54
N PHE A 188 26.02 16.09 -9.26
CA PHE A 188 25.19 17.17 -9.81
C PHE A 188 24.15 16.62 -10.81
N LEU A 189 24.60 15.78 -11.75
CA LEU A 189 23.72 15.22 -12.77
C LEU A 189 22.71 14.22 -12.17
N ALA A 190 23.09 13.54 -11.09
CA ALA A 190 22.18 12.71 -10.30
C ALA A 190 21.04 13.55 -9.69
N PHE A 191 21.35 14.72 -9.10
CA PHE A 191 20.33 15.65 -8.60
C PHE A 191 19.43 16.19 -9.71
N VAL A 192 19.97 16.51 -10.88
CA VAL A 192 19.18 16.98 -12.02
C VAL A 192 18.18 15.90 -12.47
N PHE A 193 18.64 14.68 -12.70
CA PHE A 193 17.77 13.60 -13.18
C PHE A 193 16.72 13.17 -12.16
N ILE A 194 17.08 13.06 -10.89
CA ILE A 194 16.10 12.71 -9.86
C ILE A 194 15.08 13.85 -9.64
N SER A 195 15.49 15.11 -9.81
CA SER A 195 14.57 16.25 -9.73
C SER A 195 13.61 16.32 -10.91
N ILE A 196 14.08 16.08 -12.13
CA ILE A 196 13.20 15.98 -13.31
C ILE A 196 12.26 14.78 -13.16
N SER A 197 12.73 13.66 -12.61
CA SER A 197 11.91 12.48 -12.33
C SER A 197 10.73 12.82 -11.41
N MET A 198 10.98 13.43 -10.24
CA MET A 198 9.91 13.84 -9.34
C MET A 198 9.02 14.94 -9.95
N GLY A 199 9.61 15.90 -10.66
CA GLY A 199 8.89 16.93 -11.40
C GLY A 199 7.86 16.37 -12.38
N LEU A 200 8.24 15.39 -13.20
CA LEU A 200 7.32 14.72 -14.13
C LEU A 200 6.27 13.89 -13.40
N SER A 201 6.60 13.31 -12.23
CA SER A 201 5.64 12.58 -11.40
C SER A 201 4.47 13.46 -10.97
N ALA A 202 4.70 14.77 -10.78
CA ALA A 202 3.66 15.73 -10.42
C ALA A 202 2.50 15.78 -11.43
N CYS A 203 2.73 15.45 -12.71
CA CYS A 203 1.69 15.34 -13.74
C CYS A 203 0.60 14.32 -13.41
N ASN A 204 0.85 13.36 -12.51
CA ASN A 204 -0.15 12.41 -12.07
C ASN A 204 -1.34 13.05 -11.36
N SER A 205 -1.14 14.23 -10.72
CA SER A 205 -2.20 15.01 -10.06
C SER A 205 -3.32 15.39 -11.03
N ALA A 206 -2.95 15.98 -12.19
CA ALA A 206 -3.84 16.30 -13.30
C ALA A 206 -4.18 15.08 -14.20
N GLY A 207 -3.56 13.93 -13.94
CA GLY A 207 -3.72 12.69 -14.69
C GLY A 207 -4.73 11.74 -14.08
N HIS A 208 -4.26 10.80 -13.25
CA HIS A 208 -5.09 9.71 -12.73
C HIS A 208 -5.77 10.09 -11.40
N LEU A 209 -5.16 10.97 -10.60
CA LEU A 209 -5.70 11.39 -9.30
C LEU A 209 -7.02 12.16 -9.46
N SER A 210 -7.08 13.10 -10.40
CA SER A 210 -8.32 13.82 -10.73
C SER A 210 -9.39 12.94 -11.39
N ASN A 211 -8.99 11.81 -12.00
CA ASN A 211 -9.86 10.96 -12.82
C ASN A 211 -10.90 10.17 -11.97
N HIS A 212 -10.74 10.11 -10.65
CA HIS A 212 -11.72 9.53 -9.73
C HIS A 212 -13.06 10.28 -9.78
N ALA A 213 -13.02 11.61 -9.81
CA ALA A 213 -14.21 12.45 -9.91
C ALA A 213 -14.86 12.36 -11.30
N ASP A 214 -14.07 12.12 -12.34
CA ASP A 214 -14.55 11.99 -13.72
C ASP A 214 -15.27 10.64 -13.95
N ILE A 215 -14.82 9.55 -13.31
CA ILE A 215 -15.40 8.20 -13.47
C ILE A 215 -16.53 7.92 -12.49
N ALA A 216 -16.40 8.35 -11.24
CA ALA A 216 -17.35 8.07 -10.18
C ALA A 216 -17.71 9.37 -9.42
N PRO A 217 -18.40 10.33 -10.03
CA PRO A 217 -18.66 11.66 -9.45
C PRO A 217 -19.35 11.59 -8.08
N ASN A 218 -20.27 10.65 -7.91
CA ASN A 218 -21.02 10.44 -6.67
C ASN A 218 -20.24 9.67 -5.58
N HIS A 219 -19.14 9.00 -5.93
CA HIS A 219 -18.37 8.14 -5.04
C HIS A 219 -16.84 8.37 -5.15
N ALA A 220 -16.44 9.57 -5.59
CA ALA A 220 -15.05 9.89 -5.89
C ALA A 220 -14.15 9.69 -4.65
N GLY A 221 -14.63 10.11 -3.47
CA GLY A 221 -13.93 9.92 -2.20
C GLY A 221 -13.70 8.44 -1.84
N ILE A 222 -14.69 7.57 -2.04
CA ILE A 222 -14.56 6.13 -1.76
C ILE A 222 -13.55 5.49 -2.71
N THR A 223 -13.66 5.78 -4.01
CA THR A 223 -12.71 5.23 -5.00
C THR A 223 -11.29 5.75 -4.78
N PHE A 224 -11.14 7.01 -4.37
CA PHE A 224 -9.85 7.57 -3.97
C PHE A 224 -9.29 6.86 -2.74
N ALA A 225 -10.10 6.62 -1.71
CA ALA A 225 -9.69 5.89 -0.51
C ALA A 225 -9.20 4.46 -0.82
N ILE A 226 -9.95 3.71 -1.64
CA ILE A 226 -9.52 2.38 -2.11
C ILE A 226 -8.18 2.47 -2.84
N SER A 227 -8.04 3.45 -3.75
CA SER A 227 -6.78 3.64 -4.47
C SER A 227 -5.62 3.97 -3.55
N ASN A 228 -5.85 4.79 -2.52
CA ASN A 228 -4.84 5.19 -1.55
C ASN A 228 -4.41 4.00 -0.70
N THR A 229 -5.35 3.16 -0.24
CA THR A 229 -5.04 1.91 0.48
C THR A 229 -4.18 0.97 -0.37
N LEU A 230 -4.51 0.80 -1.66
CA LEU A 230 -3.68 0.00 -2.56
C LEU A 230 -2.31 0.64 -2.80
N ALA A 231 -2.27 1.96 -2.89
CA ALA A 231 -1.06 2.72 -3.18
C ALA A 231 -0.16 2.96 -1.95
N THR A 232 -0.60 2.65 -0.73
CA THR A 232 0.25 2.61 0.47
C THR A 232 0.97 1.27 0.65
N ILE A 233 0.52 0.19 -0.02
CA ILE A 233 1.21 -1.12 -0.02
C ILE A 233 2.69 -1.00 -0.47
N PRO A 234 3.03 -0.26 -1.54
CA PRO A 234 4.40 0.07 -1.87
C PRO A 234 5.20 0.68 -0.71
N GLY A 235 4.60 1.51 0.16
CA GLY A 235 5.30 2.12 1.30
C GLY A 235 5.77 1.09 2.32
N ILE A 236 4.98 0.02 2.50
CA ILE A 236 5.31 -1.10 3.38
C ILE A 236 6.35 -2.03 2.74
N LEU A 237 6.22 -2.30 1.44
CA LEU A 237 7.03 -3.31 0.74
C LEU A 237 8.33 -2.77 0.15
N ALA A 238 8.37 -1.50 -0.30
CA ALA A 238 9.51 -0.95 -1.03
C ALA A 238 10.79 -0.95 -0.19
N GLY A 239 10.70 -0.70 1.12
CA GLY A 239 11.85 -0.80 2.03
C GLY A 239 12.45 -2.21 2.06
N PRO A 240 11.73 -3.22 2.58
CA PRO A 240 12.23 -4.60 2.67
C PRO A 240 12.67 -5.19 1.31
N VAL A 241 11.88 -4.99 0.26
CA VAL A 241 12.21 -5.48 -1.10
C VAL A 241 13.51 -4.86 -1.59
N THR A 242 13.70 -3.55 -1.39
CA THR A 242 14.92 -2.85 -1.78
C THR A 242 16.12 -3.36 -0.99
N ALA A 243 15.99 -3.54 0.33
CA ALA A 243 17.06 -4.05 1.17
C ALA A 243 17.50 -5.46 0.73
N GLU A 244 16.55 -6.39 0.51
CA GLU A 244 16.87 -7.74 0.02
C GLU A 244 17.54 -7.71 -1.37
N LEU A 245 17.05 -6.87 -2.29
CA LEU A 245 17.61 -6.75 -3.64
C LEU A 245 19.05 -6.22 -3.64
N VAL A 246 19.35 -5.24 -2.79
CA VAL A 246 20.70 -4.67 -2.65
C VAL A 246 21.66 -5.72 -2.07
N VAL A 247 21.23 -6.45 -1.04
CA VAL A 247 22.05 -7.52 -0.44
C VAL A 247 22.28 -8.66 -1.43
N ALA A 248 21.24 -9.12 -2.13
CA ALA A 248 21.33 -10.19 -3.13
C ALA A 248 22.21 -9.82 -4.33
N SER A 249 22.42 -8.52 -4.57
CA SER A 249 23.19 -8.01 -5.70
C SER A 249 24.56 -7.49 -5.30
N HIS A 250 25.11 -7.94 -4.17
CA HIS A 250 26.43 -7.51 -3.65
C HIS A 250 26.53 -5.98 -3.48
N ASN A 251 25.55 -5.37 -2.81
CA ASN A 251 25.43 -3.93 -2.56
C ASN A 251 25.24 -3.06 -3.82
N ARG A 252 24.82 -3.65 -4.95
CA ARG A 252 24.48 -2.89 -6.16
C ARG A 252 23.04 -2.40 -6.10
N TRP A 253 22.86 -1.10 -6.34
CA TRP A 253 21.54 -0.44 -6.37
C TRP A 253 20.80 -0.59 -7.70
N PHE A 254 21.47 -1.08 -8.75
CA PHE A 254 20.93 -1.25 -10.11
C PHE A 254 19.56 -1.96 -10.19
N PRO A 255 19.34 -3.09 -9.52
CA PRO A 255 18.05 -3.79 -9.61
C PRO A 255 16.88 -3.01 -9.02
N VAL A 256 17.12 -2.17 -8.01
CA VAL A 256 16.09 -1.41 -7.28
C VAL A 256 15.46 -0.37 -8.18
N PHE A 257 16.30 0.43 -8.86
CA PHE A 257 15.83 1.49 -9.74
C PHE A 257 15.28 0.94 -11.07
N ILE A 258 15.79 -0.21 -11.54
CA ILE A 258 15.15 -0.94 -12.65
C ILE A 258 13.76 -1.42 -12.26
N LEU A 259 13.59 -1.96 -11.06
CA LEU A 259 12.28 -2.36 -10.56
C LEU A 259 11.32 -1.17 -10.52
N ALA A 260 11.73 -0.05 -9.92
CA ALA A 260 10.94 1.18 -9.89
C ALA A 260 10.51 1.63 -11.30
N SER A 261 11.43 1.57 -12.26
CA SER A 261 11.21 1.94 -13.67
C SER A 261 10.33 0.92 -14.42
N ALA A 262 10.41 -0.37 -14.06
CA ALA A 262 9.58 -1.42 -14.63
C ALA A 262 8.12 -1.32 -14.14
N MET A 263 7.91 -0.96 -12.87
CA MET A 263 6.59 -0.71 -12.30
C MET A 263 5.90 0.47 -12.98
N ALA A 264 6.68 1.45 -13.43
CA ALA A 264 6.21 2.62 -14.18
C ALA A 264 5.58 2.27 -15.55
N LYS A 265 5.90 1.09 -16.12
CA LYS A 265 5.28 0.61 -17.36
C LYS A 265 3.88 0.09 -17.08
N SER A 266 2.89 0.99 -17.09
CA SER A 266 1.48 0.63 -17.00
C SER A 266 1.12 -0.43 -18.06
N LYS A 267 0.64 -1.60 -17.60
CA LYS A 267 0.16 -2.76 -18.41
C LYS A 267 -0.94 -2.42 -19.43
N ARG A 268 -1.38 -1.15 -19.48
CA ARG A 268 -2.40 -0.57 -20.35
C ARG A 268 -2.20 -0.82 -21.84
N SER A 269 -1.00 -1.15 -22.31
CA SER A 269 -0.74 -1.21 -23.75
C SER A 269 -1.02 -2.57 -24.42
N LYS A 270 -0.89 -3.72 -23.76
CA LYS A 270 -1.04 -5.00 -24.48
C LYS A 270 -2.49 -5.50 -24.56
N HIS A 271 -3.22 -5.48 -23.44
CA HIS A 271 -4.56 -6.07 -23.40
C HIS A 271 -5.65 -5.15 -23.97
N MET A 272 -5.54 -3.82 -23.79
CA MET A 272 -6.44 -2.85 -24.43
C MET A 272 -6.24 -2.75 -25.94
N ARG A 273 -5.01 -2.94 -26.45
CA ARG A 273 -4.77 -3.03 -27.90
C ARG A 273 -5.35 -4.32 -28.46
N ALA A 274 -5.21 -5.44 -27.75
CA ALA A 274 -5.85 -6.71 -28.13
C ALA A 274 -7.38 -6.59 -28.12
N MET A 275 -7.98 -6.02 -27.08
CA MET A 275 -9.43 -5.88 -26.96
C MET A 275 -10.00 -4.87 -27.96
N ARG A 276 -9.34 -3.72 -28.20
CA ARG A 276 -9.74 -2.78 -29.26
C ARG A 276 -9.60 -3.38 -30.66
N LYS A 277 -8.61 -4.25 -30.88
CA LYS A 277 -8.47 -5.00 -32.13
C LYS A 277 -9.66 -5.96 -32.30
N ILE A 278 -9.98 -6.75 -31.28
CA ILE A 278 -11.14 -7.66 -31.27
C ILE A 278 -12.46 -6.89 -31.47
N LEU A 279 -12.62 -5.73 -30.81
CA LEU A 279 -13.83 -4.92 -30.94
C LEU A 279 -13.97 -4.28 -32.33
N ARG A 280 -12.86 -3.79 -32.91
CA ARG A 280 -12.84 -3.27 -34.29
C ARG A 280 -13.10 -4.36 -35.33
N GLU A 281 -12.54 -5.55 -35.14
CA GLU A 281 -12.81 -6.71 -35.99
C GLU A 281 -14.29 -7.12 -35.92
N LYS A 282 -14.90 -7.11 -34.72
CA LYS A 282 -16.33 -7.38 -34.56
C LYS A 282 -17.24 -6.30 -35.14
N LEU A 283 -16.87 -5.02 -35.04
CA LEU A 283 -17.63 -3.91 -35.62
C LEU A 283 -17.52 -3.87 -37.15
N SER A 284 -16.32 -4.07 -37.70
CA SER A 284 -16.09 -4.18 -39.14
C SER A 284 -16.93 -5.28 -39.78
N LYS A 285 -16.96 -6.48 -39.19
CA LYS A 285 -17.80 -7.59 -39.68
C LYS A 285 -19.29 -7.27 -39.63
N LYS A 286 -19.74 -6.51 -38.62
CA LYS A 286 -21.15 -6.14 -38.45
C LYS A 286 -21.61 -5.08 -39.47
N ASP A 287 -20.73 -4.15 -39.83
CA ASP A 287 -21.02 -3.12 -40.84
C ASP A 287 -20.98 -3.68 -42.27
N GLU A 288 -20.11 -4.67 -42.52
CA GLU A 288 -20.03 -5.40 -43.79
C GLU A 288 -21.27 -6.28 -44.03
N VAL A 289 -21.75 -6.99 -42.99
CA VAL A 289 -23.02 -7.74 -43.04
C VAL A 289 -24.21 -6.82 -43.28
N LYS A 290 -24.22 -5.61 -42.70
CA LYS A 290 -25.28 -4.62 -42.96
C LYS A 290 -25.25 -4.07 -44.39
N ARG A 291 -24.07 -3.84 -44.97
CA ARG A 291 -23.93 -3.43 -46.38
C ARG A 291 -24.39 -4.50 -47.36
N LEU A 292 -24.04 -5.76 -47.10
CA LEU A 292 -24.48 -6.89 -47.94
C LEU A 292 -25.99 -7.11 -47.83
N ALA A 293 -26.58 -6.91 -46.64
CA ALA A 293 -28.02 -6.97 -46.44
C ALA A 293 -28.76 -5.82 -47.15
N SER A 294 -28.21 -4.60 -47.18
CA SER A 294 -28.82 -3.48 -47.92
C SER A 294 -28.75 -3.68 -49.43
N MET A 295 -27.64 -4.19 -49.95
CA MET A 295 -27.49 -4.49 -51.39
C MET A 295 -28.43 -5.60 -51.89
N LYS A 296 -28.84 -6.53 -51.01
CA LYS A 296 -29.86 -7.54 -51.31
C LYS A 296 -31.28 -6.95 -51.34
N ASN A 297 -31.55 -5.96 -50.49
CA ASN A 297 -32.84 -5.26 -50.47
C ASN A 297 -33.06 -4.37 -51.70
N ASP A 298 -31.96 -3.86 -52.28
CA ASP A 298 -31.98 -3.01 -53.48
C ASP A 298 -31.93 -3.82 -54.80
N ASN A 299 -32.16 -5.15 -54.76
CA ASN A 299 -32.19 -6.07 -55.92
C ASN A 299 -30.94 -6.08 -56.84
N LEU A 300 -29.79 -5.59 -56.35
CA LEU A 300 -28.53 -5.56 -57.11
C LEU A 300 -27.77 -6.91 -57.12
N ILE A 301 -28.26 -7.93 -56.40
CA ILE A 301 -27.65 -9.28 -56.29
C ILE A 301 -28.74 -10.36 -56.43
N PRO A 302 -28.53 -11.45 -57.20
CA PRO A 302 -29.52 -12.52 -57.38
C PRO A 302 -29.92 -13.22 -56.07
N SER A 303 -31.21 -13.57 -55.95
CA SER A 303 -31.84 -14.15 -54.74
C SER A 303 -31.32 -15.53 -54.30
N THR A 304 -30.44 -16.15 -55.09
CA THR A 304 -29.91 -17.52 -54.86
C THR A 304 -28.53 -17.58 -54.21
N VAL A 305 -27.92 -16.44 -53.84
CA VAL A 305 -26.62 -16.46 -53.13
C VAL A 305 -26.84 -16.67 -51.62
N PRO A 306 -26.40 -17.80 -51.03
CA PRO A 306 -26.45 -17.98 -49.59
C PRO A 306 -25.41 -17.05 -48.95
N ILE A 307 -25.84 -16.24 -47.97
CA ILE A 307 -24.92 -15.44 -47.15
C ILE A 307 -24.20 -16.42 -46.22
N LYS A 308 -23.10 -17.01 -46.70
CA LYS A 308 -22.19 -17.81 -45.87
C LYS A 308 -21.04 -16.92 -45.42
N GLU A 309 -20.81 -16.93 -44.11
CA GLU A 309 -19.76 -16.25 -43.35
C GLU A 309 -18.31 -16.65 -43.73
N SER A 310 -18.09 -17.38 -44.84
CA SER A 310 -16.88 -18.19 -45.06
C SER A 310 -15.93 -17.73 -46.16
N THR A 311 -16.23 -16.67 -46.92
CA THR A 311 -15.41 -16.31 -48.11
C THR A 311 -14.22 -15.40 -47.85
N ILE A 312 -13.84 -15.15 -46.59
CA ILE A 312 -12.58 -14.44 -46.25
C ILE A 312 -11.49 -15.42 -45.80
N ASP A 313 -11.83 -16.67 -45.45
CA ASP A 313 -10.84 -17.66 -45.03
C ASP A 313 -10.05 -18.25 -46.22
N GLU A 314 -10.57 -18.20 -47.46
CA GLU A 314 -9.91 -18.83 -48.62
C GLU A 314 -8.77 -17.99 -49.23
N GLU A 315 -8.84 -16.65 -49.25
CA GLU A 315 -7.72 -15.83 -49.74
C GLU A 315 -6.64 -15.55 -48.70
N MET A 316 -6.93 -15.76 -47.40
CA MET A 316 -5.90 -15.77 -46.35
C MET A 316 -5.18 -17.13 -46.22
N GLN A 317 -5.68 -18.16 -46.93
CA GLN A 317 -5.10 -19.50 -47.01
C GLN A 317 -4.18 -19.71 -48.22
N THR A 318 -4.21 -18.85 -49.25
CA THR A 318 -3.31 -19.00 -50.43
C THR A 318 -1.89 -18.49 -50.20
N GLY A 319 -1.59 -17.96 -49.00
CA GLY A 319 -0.23 -17.75 -48.52
C GLY A 319 -0.10 -18.21 -47.07
N ASN A 320 0.41 -19.44 -46.85
CA ASN A 320 0.79 -20.11 -45.59
C ASN A 320 0.84 -19.24 -44.30
N SER A 321 -0.31 -18.74 -43.84
CA SER A 321 -0.42 -17.98 -42.59
C SER A 321 -0.47 -18.89 -41.35
N SER A 322 -0.67 -20.19 -41.57
CA SER A 322 -0.66 -21.24 -40.52
C SER A 322 0.76 -21.59 -40.03
N GLU A 323 1.80 -21.23 -40.79
CA GLU A 323 3.17 -21.65 -40.53
C GLU A 323 3.93 -20.69 -39.60
N TYR A 324 3.45 -19.45 -39.47
CA TYR A 324 4.09 -18.37 -38.72
C TYR A 324 3.26 -17.93 -37.51
N ASN A 325 3.91 -17.75 -36.36
CA ASN A 325 3.23 -17.33 -35.14
C ASN A 325 2.76 -15.86 -35.24
N ASN A 326 1.45 -15.64 -35.13
CA ASN A 326 0.79 -14.33 -35.23
C ASN A 326 1.30 -13.24 -34.26
N ARG A 327 2.04 -13.59 -33.20
CA ARG A 327 2.65 -12.64 -32.26
C ARG A 327 4.12 -12.34 -32.55
N THR A 328 4.87 -13.30 -33.09
CA THR A 328 6.33 -13.19 -33.29
C THR A 328 6.74 -13.10 -34.75
N LEU A 329 5.82 -13.38 -35.69
CA LEU A 329 6.05 -13.43 -37.13
C LEU A 329 7.22 -14.35 -37.52
N ARG A 330 7.42 -15.45 -36.76
CA ARG A 330 8.43 -16.48 -37.02
C ARG A 330 7.78 -17.81 -37.32
N ASN A 331 8.37 -18.59 -38.23
CA ASN A 331 7.97 -19.98 -38.46
C ASN A 331 8.42 -20.88 -37.30
N LYS A 332 8.09 -22.17 -37.38
CA LYS A 332 8.52 -23.19 -36.40
C LYS A 332 10.04 -23.27 -36.24
N ASP A 333 10.80 -22.96 -37.30
CA ASP A 333 12.27 -22.93 -37.31
C ASP A 333 12.87 -21.58 -36.86
N GLY A 334 12.02 -20.64 -36.42
CA GLY A 334 12.45 -19.35 -35.86
C GLY A 334 12.88 -18.29 -36.89
N GLN A 335 12.64 -18.50 -38.18
CA GLN A 335 12.98 -17.59 -39.28
C GLN A 335 11.83 -16.61 -39.60
N TYR A 336 12.19 -15.42 -40.07
CA TYR A 336 11.23 -14.40 -40.51
C TYR A 336 10.83 -14.59 -41.97
N PRO A 337 9.60 -14.21 -42.37
CA PRO A 337 9.16 -14.26 -43.76
C PRO A 337 10.10 -13.51 -44.71
N SER A 338 10.28 -14.06 -45.91
CA SER A 338 11.19 -13.55 -46.95
C SER A 338 10.85 -12.14 -47.44
N TRP A 339 9.57 -11.74 -47.37
CA TRP A 339 9.08 -10.41 -47.76
C TRP A 339 9.44 -9.29 -46.76
N LEU A 340 10.00 -9.60 -45.58
CA LEU A 340 10.46 -8.57 -44.66
C LEU A 340 11.85 -8.02 -45.06
N SER A 341 11.92 -6.70 -45.24
CA SER A 341 13.19 -5.99 -45.45
C SER A 341 14.15 -6.16 -44.26
N GLY A 342 15.46 -6.08 -44.51
CA GLY A 342 16.49 -6.23 -43.46
C GLY A 342 16.36 -5.21 -42.31
N ARG A 343 15.89 -3.99 -42.61
CA ARG A 343 15.62 -2.94 -41.61
C ARG A 343 14.43 -3.30 -40.71
N GLN A 344 13.37 -3.88 -41.28
CA GLN A 344 12.19 -4.33 -40.52
C GLN A 344 12.53 -5.56 -39.64
N ARG A 345 13.36 -6.50 -40.14
CA ARG A 345 13.85 -7.64 -39.35
C ARG A 345 14.66 -7.20 -38.13
N LYS A 346 15.61 -6.27 -38.31
CA LYS A 346 16.38 -5.68 -37.17
C LYS A 346 15.46 -4.99 -36.17
N HIS A 347 14.48 -4.21 -36.61
CA HIS A 347 13.53 -3.55 -35.72
C HIS A 347 12.66 -4.54 -34.92
N LEU A 348 12.23 -5.65 -35.55
CA LEU A 348 11.50 -6.73 -34.87
C LEU A 348 12.38 -7.51 -33.89
N GLN A 349 13.63 -7.80 -34.24
CA GLN A 349 14.60 -8.46 -33.35
C GLN A 349 14.90 -7.60 -32.11
N VAL A 350 15.16 -6.31 -32.28
CA VAL A 350 15.38 -5.37 -31.16
C VAL A 350 14.14 -5.29 -30.28
N LYS A 351 12.95 -5.14 -30.88
CA LYS A 351 11.67 -5.11 -30.14
C LYS A 351 11.42 -6.42 -29.37
N GLN A 352 11.81 -7.56 -29.92
CA GLN A 352 11.66 -8.88 -29.30
C GLN A 352 12.68 -9.11 -28.18
N ALA A 353 13.95 -8.71 -28.38
CA ALA A 353 14.99 -8.75 -27.36
C ALA A 353 14.64 -7.87 -26.15
N ILE A 354 14.15 -6.65 -26.41
CA ILE A 354 13.62 -5.75 -25.38
C ILE A 354 12.45 -6.41 -24.63
N LEU A 355 11.51 -7.02 -25.36
CA LEU A 355 10.36 -7.70 -24.77
C LEU A 355 10.76 -8.92 -23.92
N LEU A 356 11.73 -9.71 -24.36
CA LEU A 356 12.26 -10.87 -23.62
C LEU A 356 13.03 -10.43 -22.38
N PHE A 357 13.85 -9.38 -22.48
CA PHE A 357 14.54 -8.78 -21.35
C PHE A 357 13.55 -8.29 -20.28
N PHE A 358 12.50 -7.57 -20.68
CA PHE A 358 11.45 -7.14 -19.75
C PHE A 358 10.59 -8.30 -19.22
N PHE A 359 10.36 -9.36 -20.00
CA PHE A 359 9.59 -10.52 -19.58
C PHE A 359 10.37 -11.38 -18.57
N TYR A 360 11.66 -11.60 -18.80
CA TYR A 360 12.56 -12.29 -17.88
C TYR A 360 12.66 -11.56 -16.54
N ASN A 361 12.90 -10.24 -16.58
CA ASN A 361 12.90 -9.41 -15.37
C ASN A 361 11.53 -9.40 -14.67
N HIS A 362 10.41 -9.35 -15.39
CA HIS A 362 9.07 -9.38 -14.80
C HIS A 362 8.73 -10.75 -14.16
N LEU A 363 9.20 -11.86 -14.73
CA LEU A 363 9.04 -13.19 -14.13
C LEU A 363 9.87 -13.33 -12.86
N GLN A 364 11.14 -12.91 -12.88
CA GLN A 364 11.98 -12.87 -11.68
C GLN A 364 11.34 -12.02 -10.57
N LEU A 365 10.78 -10.87 -10.93
CA LEU A 365 10.05 -10.02 -10.00
C LEU A 365 8.79 -10.68 -9.44
N ILE A 366 7.98 -11.36 -10.26
CA ILE A 366 6.81 -12.12 -9.75
C ILE A 366 7.27 -13.18 -8.74
N THR A 367 8.40 -13.85 -9.00
CA THR A 367 8.95 -14.87 -8.10
C THR A 367 9.41 -14.26 -6.77
N ILE A 368 10.14 -13.15 -6.82
CA ILE A 368 10.59 -12.41 -5.63
C ILE A 368 9.39 -11.88 -4.84
N PHE A 369 8.40 -11.26 -5.49
CA PHE A 369 7.17 -10.81 -4.85
C PHE A 369 6.38 -11.98 -4.24
N ARG A 370 6.30 -13.14 -4.90
CA ARG A 370 5.66 -14.34 -4.32
C ARG A 370 6.42 -14.86 -3.10
N GLN A 371 7.75 -14.85 -3.12
CA GLN A 371 8.57 -15.27 -1.99
C GLN A 371 8.41 -14.32 -0.78
N ILE A 372 8.45 -13.01 -1.02
CA ILE A 372 8.26 -11.99 0.02
C ILE A 372 6.83 -12.02 0.56
N PHE A 373 5.83 -12.09 -0.31
CA PHE A 373 4.42 -12.19 0.12
C PHE A 373 4.18 -13.49 0.90
N ARG A 374 4.80 -14.61 0.50
CA ARG A 374 4.74 -15.87 1.26
C ARG A 374 5.39 -15.73 2.63
N ARG A 375 6.56 -15.08 2.75
CA ARG A 375 7.21 -14.81 4.03
C ARG A 375 6.34 -13.94 4.94
N ILE A 376 5.80 -12.84 4.43
CA ILE A 376 4.92 -11.94 5.19
C ILE A 376 3.65 -12.68 5.65
N THR A 377 3.02 -13.48 4.77
CA THR A 377 1.82 -14.25 5.12
C THR A 377 2.12 -15.32 6.17
N LEU A 378 3.28 -15.98 6.08
CA LEU A 378 3.73 -16.95 7.08
C LEU A 378 4.01 -16.29 8.43
N SER A 379 4.68 -15.13 8.43
CA SER A 379 4.94 -14.35 9.65
C SER A 379 3.65 -13.83 10.30
N ALA A 380 2.69 -13.34 9.50
CA ALA A 380 1.39 -12.89 9.99
C ALA A 380 0.54 -14.04 10.56
N SER A 381 0.57 -15.20 9.89
CA SER A 381 -0.10 -16.43 10.38
C SER A 381 0.53 -16.93 11.69
N ALA A 382 1.87 -16.89 11.81
CA ALA A 382 2.58 -17.25 13.03
C ALA A 382 2.25 -16.29 14.19
N ALA A 383 2.16 -14.98 13.92
CA ALA A 383 1.77 -13.98 14.91
C ALA A 383 0.30 -14.16 15.36
N ALA A 384 -0.61 -14.47 14.44
CA ALA A 384 -2.01 -14.75 14.77
C ALA A 384 -2.16 -16.03 15.62
N SER A 385 -1.41 -17.08 15.29
CA SER A 385 -1.37 -18.33 16.08
C SER A 385 -0.81 -18.11 17.50
N SER A 386 0.24 -17.30 17.63
CA SER A 386 0.81 -16.94 18.94
C SER A 386 -0.14 -16.11 19.81
N ASN A 387 -0.94 -15.23 19.23
CA ASN A 387 -1.93 -14.47 20.00
C ASN A 387 -3.10 -15.34 20.45
N ALA A 388 -3.57 -16.26 19.59
CA ALA A 388 -4.62 -17.21 19.96
C ALA A 388 -4.20 -18.15 21.10
N SER A 389 -2.95 -18.62 21.12
CA SER A 389 -2.47 -19.47 22.22
C SER A 389 -2.37 -18.71 23.56
N LYS A 390 -2.01 -17.43 23.52
CA LYS A 390 -1.96 -16.57 24.73
C LYS A 390 -3.35 -16.32 25.33
N GLU A 391 -4.38 -16.10 24.50
CA GLU A 391 -5.77 -15.94 24.98
C GLU A 391 -6.27 -17.19 25.72
N VAL A 392 -5.99 -18.38 25.18
CA VAL A 392 -6.35 -19.66 25.82
C VAL A 392 -5.69 -19.81 27.20
N ILE A 393 -4.45 -19.35 27.36
CA ILE A 393 -3.73 -19.42 28.65
C ILE A 393 -4.33 -18.42 29.65
N VAL A 394 -4.70 -17.22 29.21
CA VAL A 394 -5.39 -16.22 30.06
C VAL A 394 -6.68 -16.79 30.63
N ASP A 395 -7.48 -17.46 29.80
CA ASP A 395 -8.74 -18.05 30.24
C ASP A 395 -8.52 -19.20 31.23
N LYS A 396 -7.52 -20.05 31.00
CA LYS A 396 -7.16 -21.13 31.96
C LYS A 396 -6.73 -20.58 33.32
N VAL A 397 -5.90 -19.53 33.35
CA VAL A 397 -5.46 -18.90 34.61
C VAL A 397 -6.66 -18.31 35.36
N LYS A 398 -7.55 -17.60 34.68
CA LYS A 398 -8.78 -17.05 35.27
C LYS A 398 -9.72 -18.14 35.79
N GLN A 399 -9.89 -19.23 35.04
CA GLN A 399 -10.69 -20.38 35.49
C GLN A 399 -10.11 -21.00 36.76
N LEU A 400 -8.79 -21.22 36.81
CA LEU A 400 -8.14 -21.76 38.00
C LEU A 400 -8.34 -20.87 39.24
N ILE A 401 -8.24 -19.56 39.07
CA ILE A 401 -8.46 -18.55 40.13
C ILE A 401 -9.91 -18.55 40.63
N ASN A 402 -10.88 -18.74 39.73
CA ASN A 402 -12.31 -18.67 40.08
C ASN A 402 -12.87 -20.01 40.59
N ASN A 403 -12.25 -21.15 40.23
CA ASN A 403 -12.76 -22.48 40.56
C ASN A 403 -12.35 -23.00 41.94
N HIS A 404 -11.40 -22.32 42.62
CA HIS A 404 -10.91 -22.74 43.94
C HIS A 404 -11.02 -21.59 44.92
N LYS A 405 -11.49 -21.88 46.14
CA LYS A 405 -11.53 -20.88 47.22
C LYS A 405 -10.14 -20.35 47.57
N VAL A 406 -9.13 -21.20 47.55
CA VAL A 406 -7.72 -20.82 47.73
C VAL A 406 -6.88 -21.40 46.59
N ILE A 407 -6.08 -20.56 45.91
CA ILE A 407 -5.11 -21.05 44.92
C ILE A 407 -3.74 -20.41 45.12
N ILE A 408 -2.70 -21.23 45.01
CA ILE A 408 -1.30 -20.85 45.17
C ILE A 408 -0.56 -21.21 43.88
N PHE A 409 -0.08 -20.19 43.16
CA PHE A 409 0.85 -20.38 42.06
C PHE A 409 2.28 -20.37 42.62
N SER A 410 3.00 -21.47 42.42
CA SER A 410 4.24 -21.81 43.11
C SER A 410 5.32 -22.30 42.13
N LYS A 411 6.56 -22.40 42.59
CA LYS A 411 7.60 -23.22 41.97
C LYS A 411 8.21 -24.15 43.02
N THR A 412 8.49 -25.39 42.65
CA THR A 412 9.01 -26.41 43.58
C THR A 412 10.39 -26.06 44.16
N SER A 413 11.22 -25.34 43.40
CA SER A 413 12.56 -24.89 43.81
C SER A 413 12.59 -23.58 44.62
N CYS A 414 11.44 -22.95 44.90
CA CYS A 414 11.40 -21.63 45.52
C CYS A 414 11.18 -21.69 47.05
N PRO A 415 12.11 -21.17 47.89
CA PRO A 415 11.97 -21.22 49.35
C PRO A 415 10.76 -20.43 49.87
N TYR A 416 10.45 -19.28 49.27
CA TYR A 416 9.27 -18.48 49.61
C TYR A 416 7.95 -19.22 49.29
N CYS A 417 7.94 -20.04 48.24
CA CYS A 417 6.77 -20.87 47.93
C CYS A 417 6.57 -21.99 48.96
N MET A 418 7.66 -22.56 49.48
CA MET A 418 7.59 -23.57 50.55
C MET A 418 7.05 -22.95 51.84
N ALA A 419 7.61 -21.83 52.29
CA ALA A 419 7.14 -21.11 53.48
C ALA A 419 5.64 -20.74 53.39
N THR A 420 5.19 -20.26 52.23
CA THR A 420 3.76 -19.97 52.00
C THR A 420 2.88 -21.23 52.12
N LYS A 421 3.33 -22.38 51.59
CA LYS A 421 2.58 -23.64 51.71
C LYS A 421 2.53 -24.15 53.15
N ASP A 422 3.61 -23.97 53.89
CA ASP A 422 3.68 -24.38 55.30
C ASP A 422 2.66 -23.60 56.14
N ILE A 423 2.53 -22.27 55.93
CA ILE A 423 1.49 -21.44 56.57
C ILE A 423 0.08 -21.97 56.23
N PHE A 424 -0.19 -22.24 54.96
CA PHE A 424 -1.52 -22.76 54.56
C PHE A 424 -1.79 -24.20 55.04
N ALA A 425 -0.76 -24.97 55.40
CA ALA A 425 -0.91 -26.31 55.96
C ALA A 425 -1.45 -26.30 57.40
N GLU A 426 -1.28 -25.20 58.14
CA GLU A 426 -1.83 -25.01 59.49
C GLU A 426 -3.36 -24.88 59.48
N TYR A 427 -3.88 -24.26 58.42
CA TYR A 427 -5.31 -24.07 58.19
C TYR A 427 -5.85 -25.31 57.50
N LYS A 428 -6.74 -26.08 58.15
CA LYS A 428 -7.38 -27.27 57.54
C LYS A 428 -8.31 -26.88 56.38
N LEU A 429 -7.73 -26.57 55.21
CA LEU A 429 -8.43 -26.05 54.04
C LEU A 429 -9.31 -27.13 53.40
N LYS A 430 -10.58 -26.78 53.13
CA LYS A 430 -11.55 -27.66 52.46
C LYS A 430 -11.41 -27.65 50.93
N ASP A 431 -11.04 -26.50 50.36
CA ASP A 431 -10.89 -26.29 48.92
C ASP A 431 -9.67 -25.40 48.66
N TYR A 432 -8.56 -26.05 48.27
CA TYR A 432 -7.33 -25.38 47.87
C TYR A 432 -6.64 -26.08 46.71
N LYS A 433 -5.92 -25.31 45.89
CA LYS A 433 -5.07 -25.84 44.81
C LYS A 433 -3.70 -25.19 44.77
N VAL A 434 -2.67 -26.00 44.61
CA VAL A 434 -1.32 -25.53 44.27
C VAL A 434 -1.05 -25.83 42.80
N VAL A 435 -0.55 -24.84 42.08
CA VAL A 435 -0.12 -24.96 40.68
C VAL A 435 1.39 -24.71 40.63
N GLU A 436 2.16 -25.76 40.41
CA GLU A 436 3.61 -25.68 40.25
C GLU A 436 3.95 -25.25 38.82
N LEU A 437 4.34 -23.99 38.65
CA LEU A 437 4.64 -23.40 37.35
C LEU A 437 5.86 -24.05 36.69
N ASP A 438 6.78 -24.61 37.46
CA ASP A 438 7.96 -25.33 36.95
C ASP A 438 7.69 -26.77 36.51
N GLN A 439 6.48 -27.30 36.75
CA GLN A 439 6.07 -28.65 36.34
C GLN A 439 5.05 -28.66 35.19
N ILE A 440 4.67 -27.50 34.66
CA ILE A 440 3.73 -27.37 33.55
C ILE A 440 4.43 -26.80 32.30
N ASP A 441 4.10 -27.33 31.12
CA ASP A 441 4.77 -26.96 29.86
C ASP A 441 4.68 -25.46 29.52
N ASN A 442 3.63 -24.76 29.96
CA ASN A 442 3.41 -23.32 29.72
C ASN A 442 3.57 -22.47 31.00
N GLY A 443 4.42 -22.91 31.92
CA GLY A 443 4.57 -22.28 33.24
C GLY A 443 5.01 -20.83 33.21
N TYR A 444 5.88 -20.49 32.25
CA TYR A 444 6.35 -19.13 32.06
C TYR A 444 5.23 -18.19 31.60
N GLU A 445 4.39 -18.63 30.67
CA GLU A 445 3.24 -17.89 30.17
C GLU A 445 2.19 -17.68 31.26
N TYR A 446 1.96 -18.68 32.13
CA TYR A 446 1.12 -18.52 33.31
C TYR A 446 1.69 -17.43 34.24
N GLN A 447 3.01 -17.40 34.44
CA GLN A 447 3.67 -16.38 35.25
C GLN A 447 3.56 -14.97 34.64
N ASP A 448 3.66 -14.83 33.31
CA ASP A 448 3.45 -13.55 32.60
C ASP A 448 2.01 -13.04 32.76
N VAL A 449 1.02 -13.93 32.65
CA VAL A 449 -0.40 -13.59 32.89
C VAL A 449 -0.62 -13.16 34.34
N LEU A 450 -0.05 -13.89 35.30
CA LEU A 450 -0.12 -13.52 36.72
C LEU A 450 0.54 -12.15 36.99
N GLY A 451 1.63 -11.84 36.28
CA GLY A 451 2.27 -10.52 36.31
C GLY A 451 1.30 -9.40 35.93
N LYS A 452 0.48 -9.60 34.90
CA LYS A 452 -0.53 -8.63 34.45
C LYS A 452 -1.73 -8.53 35.39
N ILE A 453 -2.14 -9.63 36.02
CA ILE A 453 -3.29 -9.67 36.94
C ILE A 453 -2.92 -9.06 38.30
N THR A 454 -1.71 -9.33 38.79
CA THR A 454 -1.29 -9.02 40.17
C THR A 454 -0.32 -7.84 40.26
N ASN A 455 0.12 -7.29 39.12
CA ASN A 455 1.21 -6.32 39.02
C ASN A 455 2.55 -6.80 39.62
N ALA A 456 2.74 -8.11 39.77
CA ALA A 456 3.97 -8.71 40.28
C ALA A 456 4.29 -10.02 39.56
N THR A 457 5.52 -10.17 39.08
CA THR A 457 5.98 -11.36 38.34
C THR A 457 6.61 -12.42 39.23
N THR A 458 6.70 -12.18 40.53
CA THR A 458 7.32 -13.09 41.51
C THR A 458 6.37 -14.19 41.97
N VAL A 459 6.90 -15.38 42.25
CA VAL A 459 6.18 -16.46 42.96
C VAL A 459 6.62 -16.52 44.42
N PRO A 460 5.75 -16.91 45.37
CA PRO A 460 4.37 -17.36 45.15
C PRO A 460 3.41 -16.21 44.82
N ARG A 461 2.30 -16.51 44.14
CA ARG A 461 1.12 -15.64 44.02
C ARG A 461 -0.09 -16.38 44.60
N VAL A 462 -0.70 -15.79 45.62
CA VAL A 462 -1.82 -16.40 46.34
C VAL A 462 -3.11 -15.64 46.07
N PHE A 463 -4.19 -16.38 45.83
CA PHE A 463 -5.55 -15.84 45.69
C PHE A 463 -6.51 -16.52 46.65
N ILE A 464 -7.42 -15.73 47.22
CA ILE A 464 -8.53 -16.19 48.05
C ILE A 464 -9.82 -15.62 47.44
N ALA A 465 -10.78 -16.51 47.12
CA ALA A 465 -12.04 -16.19 46.44
C ALA A 465 -11.85 -15.25 45.23
N GLY A 466 -10.89 -15.60 44.37
CA GLY A 466 -10.58 -14.83 43.16
C GLY A 466 -9.77 -13.54 43.37
N LYS A 467 -9.53 -13.11 44.61
CA LYS A 467 -8.78 -11.89 44.94
C LYS A 467 -7.33 -12.21 45.30
N CYS A 468 -6.38 -11.56 44.64
CA CYS A 468 -4.96 -11.68 44.97
C CYS A 468 -4.69 -11.08 46.36
N ILE A 469 -4.02 -11.85 47.23
CA ILE A 469 -3.58 -11.39 48.54
C ILE A 469 -2.09 -11.01 48.57
N GLY A 470 -1.33 -11.42 47.56
CA GLY A 470 0.09 -11.05 47.41
C GLY A 470 1.04 -12.25 47.33
N GLY A 471 2.26 -12.04 47.82
CA GLY A 471 3.34 -13.03 47.88
C GLY A 471 3.52 -13.68 49.24
N SER A 472 4.73 -14.22 49.48
CA SER A 472 5.07 -14.86 50.75
C SER A 472 5.00 -13.88 51.92
N ASP A 473 5.69 -12.73 51.82
CA ASP A 473 5.72 -11.70 52.88
C ASP A 473 4.31 -11.17 53.19
N ASP A 474 3.46 -11.05 52.17
CA ASP A 474 2.06 -10.63 52.35
C ASP A 474 1.24 -11.70 53.07
N THR A 475 1.51 -12.98 52.76
CA THR A 475 0.83 -14.12 53.39
C THR A 475 1.24 -14.27 54.85
N GLU A 476 2.54 -14.17 55.13
CA GLU A 476 3.10 -14.22 56.49
C GLU A 476 2.55 -13.09 57.36
N ARG A 477 2.58 -11.85 56.84
CA ARG A 477 2.01 -10.69 57.55
C ARG A 477 0.52 -10.85 57.85
N LEU A 478 -0.27 -11.41 56.92
CA LEU A 478 -1.69 -11.68 57.12
C LEU A 478 -1.93 -12.83 58.10
N HIS A 479 -1.00 -13.78 58.19
CA HIS A 479 -1.07 -14.87 59.15
C HIS A 479 -0.80 -14.37 60.57
N GLU A 480 0.29 -13.63 60.77
CA GLU A 480 0.71 -13.09 62.08
C GLU A 480 -0.32 -12.14 62.70
N ASN A 481 -1.00 -11.33 61.87
CA ASN A 481 -1.99 -10.38 62.34
C ASN A 481 -3.41 -10.97 62.48
N GLY A 482 -3.60 -12.27 62.16
CA GLY A 482 -4.87 -12.98 62.23
C GLY A 482 -5.87 -12.69 61.10
N ASP A 483 -5.55 -11.79 60.16
CA ASP A 483 -6.44 -11.44 59.05
C ASP A 483 -6.60 -12.58 58.03
N LEU A 484 -5.60 -13.45 57.90
CA LEU A 484 -5.63 -14.60 57.00
C LEU A 484 -6.71 -15.59 57.44
N GLU A 485 -6.76 -15.93 58.73
CA GLU A 485 -7.79 -16.82 59.29
C GLU A 485 -9.19 -16.23 59.07
N LYS A 486 -9.35 -14.93 59.34
CA LYS A 486 -10.62 -14.23 59.12
C LYS A 486 -11.08 -14.32 57.66
N ARG A 487 -10.21 -14.04 56.70
CA ARG A 487 -10.52 -14.13 55.27
C ARG A 487 -10.85 -15.55 54.83
N LEU A 488 -10.18 -16.55 55.40
CA LEU A 488 -10.47 -17.96 55.12
C LEU A 488 -11.82 -18.41 55.68
N LYS A 489 -12.22 -17.93 56.87
CA LYS A 489 -13.57 -18.17 57.43
C LYS A 489 -14.66 -17.47 56.62
N GLU A 490 -14.43 -16.22 56.20
CA GLU A 490 -15.38 -15.45 55.39
C GLU A 490 -15.77 -16.15 54.08
N VAL A 491 -14.85 -16.91 53.49
CA VAL A 491 -15.10 -17.66 52.24
C VAL A 491 -15.44 -19.14 52.47
N ASP A 492 -15.58 -19.56 53.75
CA ASP A 492 -15.77 -20.96 54.16
C ASP A 492 -14.68 -21.90 53.57
N ALA A 493 -13.43 -21.41 53.53
CA ALA A 493 -12.28 -22.23 53.17
C ALA A 493 -11.83 -23.11 54.35
N ILE A 494 -12.12 -22.71 55.59
CA ILE A 494 -11.87 -23.45 56.83
C ILE A 494 -13.14 -23.54 57.69
N GLY A 495 -13.17 -24.48 58.64
CA GLY A 495 -14.24 -24.56 59.64
C GLY A 495 -14.23 -23.34 60.59
N ASN A 496 -15.40 -23.01 61.15
CA ASN A 496 -15.54 -21.93 62.14
C ASN A 496 -14.80 -22.22 63.44
#